data_AF-A0A9D6UF67-F1
#
_entry.id   AF-A0A9D6UF67-F1
#
_cell.length_a   1.000
_cell.length_b   1.000
_cell.length_c   1.000
_cell.angle_alpha   90.00
_cell.angle_beta   90.00
_cell.angle_gamma   90.00
#
_symmetry.space_group_name_H-M   'P 1'
#
loop_
_entity.id
_entity.type
_entity.pdbx_description
1 polymer ?
#
loop_
_entity_poly.entity_id
_entity_poly.type
_entity_poly.pdbx_seq_one_letter_code
_entity_poly.pdbx_strand_id
1 'polypeptide(L)'
;HFRAIRLFGRFEVLYPRPGIMLRQLFAAPLELIGAAGIIYFALPEQGNPGFLVVLGAFLLSFSAALVSHAPGGLGVFELLFINVMPDVPRLKVLAALLVWRLFYLIVPLLIALVVVALFERKKLVERWRRIEEQPQK
;
A
#
# COMPACT_ATOMS: atom_id res chain seq x y z
N HIS A 1 -13.35 0.26 -26.09
CA HIS A 1 -12.44 1.33 -25.62
C HIS A 1 -13.21 2.63 -25.71
N PHE A 2 -13.30 3.42 -24.64
CA PHE A 2 -13.98 4.72 -24.70
C PHE A 2 -13.13 5.71 -25.49
N ARG A 3 -13.79 6.63 -26.21
CA ARG A 3 -13.12 7.73 -26.90
C ARG A 3 -12.38 8.58 -25.86
N ALA A 4 -11.13 8.90 -26.14
CA ALA A 4 -10.34 9.76 -25.28
C ALA A 4 -11.00 11.14 -25.13
N ILE A 5 -11.11 11.61 -23.89
CA ILE A 5 -11.63 12.94 -23.59
C ILE A 5 -10.41 13.86 -23.44
N ARG A 6 -10.29 14.85 -24.33
CA ARG A 6 -9.26 15.90 -24.23
C ARG A 6 -9.77 16.96 -23.25
N LEU A 7 -9.23 16.97 -22.04
CA LEU A 7 -9.65 17.93 -21.01
C LEU A 7 -8.96 19.29 -21.17
N PHE A 8 -7.71 19.35 -21.67
CA PHE A 8 -6.96 20.61 -21.79
C PHE A 8 -5.92 20.61 -22.94
N GLY A 9 -6.35 20.31 -24.17
CA GLY A 9 -5.51 20.41 -25.40
C GLY A 9 -4.38 19.38 -25.54
N ARG A 10 -3.51 19.25 -24.53
CA ARG A 10 -2.38 18.31 -24.43
C ARG A 10 -2.60 17.15 -23.44
N PHE A 11 -3.55 17.27 -22.52
CA PHE A 11 -3.91 16.19 -21.59
C PHE A 11 -5.03 15.34 -22.18
N GLU A 12 -4.64 14.15 -22.66
CA GLU A 12 -5.56 13.12 -23.14
C GLU A 12 -5.79 12.11 -22.03
N VAL A 13 -6.97 12.15 -21.39
CA VAL A 13 -7.31 11.20 -20.33
C VAL A 13 -8.03 10.01 -20.96
N LEU A 14 -7.32 8.89 -21.04
CA LEU A 14 -7.90 7.61 -21.44
C LEU A 14 -8.61 6.99 -20.24
N TYR A 15 -9.94 7.14 -20.17
CA TYR A 15 -10.70 6.56 -19.08
C TYR A 15 -10.79 5.03 -19.21
N PRO A 16 -10.55 4.28 -18.12
CA PRO A 16 -10.83 2.85 -18.06
C PRO A 16 -12.32 2.58 -18.34
N ARG A 17 -12.64 1.34 -18.73
CA ARG A 17 -14.05 0.93 -18.92
C ARG A 17 -14.85 1.25 -17.65
N PRO A 18 -16.10 1.77 -17.74
CA PRO A 18 -16.89 2.20 -16.59
C PRO A 18 -17.02 1.16 -15.47
N GLY A 19 -17.09 -0.13 -15.82
CA GLY A 19 -17.09 -1.21 -14.81
C GLY A 19 -15.81 -1.29 -13.98
N ILE A 20 -14.64 -1.00 -14.58
CA ILE A 20 -13.35 -0.94 -13.87
C ILE A 20 -13.30 0.33 -13.02
N MET A 21 -13.74 1.47 -13.57
CA MET A 21 -13.82 2.73 -12.82
C MET A 21 -14.67 2.58 -11.56
N LEU A 22 -15.86 1.99 -11.65
CA LEU A 22 -16.72 1.74 -10.50
C LEU A 22 -16.04 0.85 -9.47
N ARG A 23 -15.42 -0.26 -9.89
CA ARG A 23 -14.68 -1.13 -8.97
C ARG A 23 -13.56 -0.38 -8.26
N GLN A 24 -12.80 0.45 -8.98
CA GLN A 24 -11.71 1.22 -8.40
C GLN A 24 -12.20 2.31 -7.44
N LEU A 25 -13.36 2.94 -7.74
CA LEU A 25 -13.99 3.94 -6.91
C LEU A 25 -14.34 3.39 -5.51
N PHE A 26 -14.65 2.10 -5.40
CA PHE A 26 -14.90 1.45 -4.11
C PHE A 26 -13.65 0.77 -3.53
N ALA A 27 -12.82 0.14 -4.37
CA ALA A 27 -11.64 -0.59 -3.92
C ALA A 27 -10.61 0.33 -3.24
N ALA A 28 -10.36 1.52 -3.81
CA ALA A 28 -9.35 2.43 -3.26
C ALA A 28 -9.74 3.00 -1.88
N PRO A 29 -10.95 3.53 -1.64
CA PRO A 29 -11.35 3.94 -0.29
C PRO A 29 -11.39 2.78 0.70
N LEU A 30 -11.85 1.60 0.28
CA LEU A 30 -11.91 0.43 1.16
C LEU A 30 -10.52 -0.02 1.61
N GLU A 31 -9.55 0.06 0.70
CA GLU A 31 -8.15 -0.18 1.00
C GLU A 31 -7.62 0.82 2.04
N LEU A 32 -7.83 2.13 1.84
CA LEU A 32 -7.40 3.17 2.79
C LEU A 32 -8.05 2.99 4.17
N ILE A 33 -9.33 2.62 4.21
CA ILE A 33 -10.07 2.29 5.44
C ILE A 33 -9.41 1.11 6.15
N GLY A 34 -9.08 0.04 5.41
CA GLY A 34 -8.38 -1.13 5.94
C GLY A 34 -6.99 -0.78 6.47
N ALA A 35 -6.22 0.02 5.73
CA ALA A 35 -4.90 0.48 6.12
C ALA A 35 -4.93 1.28 7.43
N ALA A 36 -5.84 2.25 7.56
CA ALA A 36 -6.05 2.98 8.80
C ALA A 36 -6.55 2.07 9.94
N GLY A 37 -7.34 1.04 9.60
CA GLY A 37 -7.84 0.05 10.55
C GLY A 37 -6.72 -0.69 11.28
N ILE A 38 -5.63 -1.05 10.59
CA ILE A 38 -4.47 -1.69 11.23
C ILE A 38 -3.91 -0.79 12.35
N ILE A 39 -3.78 0.51 12.10
CA ILE A 39 -3.28 1.47 13.10
C ILE A 39 -4.26 1.60 14.26
N TYR A 40 -5.55 1.73 13.96
CA TYR A 40 -6.60 1.86 14.97
C TYR A 40 -6.63 0.68 15.94
N PHE A 41 -6.53 -0.56 15.42
CA PHE A 41 -6.50 -1.77 16.24
C PHE A 41 -5.15 -2.00 16.93
N ALA A 42 -4.07 -1.42 16.43
CA ALA A 42 -2.76 -1.47 17.09
C ALA A 42 -2.62 -0.45 18.23
N LEU A 43 -3.44 0.62 18.23
CA LEU A 43 -3.50 1.54 19.36
C LEU A 43 -4.17 0.88 20.57
N PRO A 44 -3.70 1.15 21.80
CA PRO A 44 -4.34 0.62 23.00
C PRO A 44 -5.73 1.21 23.17
N GLU A 45 -6.67 0.42 23.68
CA GLU A 45 -8.06 0.85 23.93
C GLU A 45 -8.13 2.08 24.84
N GLN A 46 -7.27 2.12 25.88
CA GLN A 46 -7.19 3.24 26.80
C GLN A 46 -6.53 4.46 26.14
N GLY A 47 -7.35 5.50 25.91
CA GLY A 47 -6.92 6.72 25.24
C GLY A 47 -6.94 6.63 23.71
N ASN A 48 -7.68 5.67 23.14
CA ASN A 48 -7.88 5.60 21.69
C ASN A 48 -8.77 6.77 21.22
N PRO A 49 -8.31 7.61 20.26
CA PRO A 49 -9.07 8.77 19.79
C PRO A 49 -10.27 8.40 18.89
N GLY A 50 -10.45 7.11 18.60
CA GLY A 50 -11.52 6.62 17.75
C GLY A 50 -11.12 6.51 16.28
N PHE A 51 -11.80 5.61 15.56
CA PHE A 51 -11.42 5.25 14.19
C PHE A 51 -11.41 6.44 13.21
N LEU A 52 -12.39 7.34 13.30
CA LEU A 52 -12.48 8.49 12.38
C LEU A 52 -11.30 9.46 12.53
N VAL A 53 -10.80 9.66 13.76
CA VAL A 53 -9.62 10.49 14.02
C VAL A 53 -8.38 9.83 13.44
N VAL A 54 -8.21 8.52 13.67
CA VAL A 54 -7.10 7.74 13.10
C VAL A 54 -7.14 7.76 11.57
N LEU A 55 -8.32 7.60 10.96
CA LEU A 55 -8.50 7.66 9.51
C LEU A 55 -8.15 9.04 8.96
N GLY A 56 -8.60 10.12 9.60
CA GLY A 56 -8.26 11.49 9.21
C GLY A 56 -6.75 11.74 9.29
N ALA A 57 -6.12 11.34 10.40
CA ALA A 57 -4.68 11.42 10.59
C ALA A 57 -3.91 10.61 9.54
N PHE A 58 -4.39 9.41 9.20
CA PHE A 58 -3.82 8.57 8.16
C PHE A 58 -3.88 9.24 6.80
N LEU A 59 -5.05 9.72 6.38
CA LEU A 59 -5.22 10.37 5.07
C LEU A 59 -4.34 11.61 4.93
N LEU A 60 -4.29 12.47 5.96
CA LEU A 60 -3.45 13.66 5.96
C LEU A 60 -1.95 13.32 5.89
N SER A 61 -1.49 12.44 6.77
CA SER A 61 -0.07 12.09 6.88
C SER A 61 0.40 11.30 5.66
N PHE A 62 -0.42 10.38 5.16
CA PHE A 62 -0.12 9.60 3.96
C PHE A 62 -0.06 10.48 2.72
N SER A 63 -0.99 11.42 2.56
CA SER A 63 -0.97 12.38 1.45
C SER A 63 0.29 13.24 1.47
N ALA A 64 0.68 13.76 2.64
CA ALA A 64 1.91 14.52 2.79
C ALA A 64 3.17 13.69 2.49
N ALA A 65 3.19 12.43 2.93
CA ALA A 65 4.27 11.51 2.62
C ALA A 65 4.40 11.27 1.11
N LEU A 66 3.28 11.12 0.38
CA LEU A 66 3.28 11.00 -1.08
C LEU A 66 3.84 12.25 -1.76
N VAL A 67 3.37 13.44 -1.34
CA VAL A 67 3.83 14.73 -1.90
C VAL A 67 5.31 14.98 -1.63
N SER A 68 5.82 14.49 -0.50
CA SER A 68 7.23 14.67 -0.12
C SER A 68 8.23 13.90 -0.98
N HIS A 69 7.78 12.91 -1.75
CA HIS A 69 8.66 11.96 -2.46
C HIS A 69 9.67 11.24 -1.56
N ALA A 70 9.47 11.23 -0.23
CA ALA A 70 10.31 10.48 0.68
C ALA A 70 10.20 8.97 0.35
N PRO A 71 11.32 8.24 0.28
CA PRO A 71 11.31 6.81 -0.02
C PRO A 71 10.48 6.06 1.03
N GLY A 72 9.40 5.41 0.59
CA GLY A 72 8.46 4.70 1.47
C GLY A 72 7.73 5.60 2.48
N GLY A 73 7.71 6.92 2.26
CA GLY A 73 7.10 7.89 3.17
C GLY A 73 7.76 7.99 4.54
N LEU A 74 8.96 7.44 4.70
CA LEU A 74 9.66 7.35 5.99
C LEU A 74 9.94 8.73 6.59
N GLY A 75 9.66 8.87 7.88
CA GLY A 75 9.86 10.10 8.63
C GLY A 75 8.71 11.08 8.47
N VAL A 76 8.36 11.47 7.24
CA VAL A 76 7.28 12.44 6.98
C VAL A 76 5.94 11.90 7.47
N PHE A 77 5.63 10.65 7.16
CA PHE A 77 4.39 10.01 7.59
C PHE A 77 4.27 9.96 9.12
N GLU A 78 5.29 9.43 9.80
CA GLU A 78 5.26 9.26 11.26
C GLU A 78 5.23 10.58 12.02
N LEU A 79 6.05 11.54 11.61
CA LEU A 79 6.14 12.83 12.28
C LEU A 79 4.84 13.61 12.16
N LEU A 80 4.21 13.63 10.97
CA LEU A 80 2.90 14.24 10.81
C LEU A 80 1.83 13.52 11.62
N PHE A 81 1.82 12.19 11.59
CA PHE A 81 0.82 11.39 12.28
C PHE A 81 0.88 11.59 13.81
N ILE A 82 2.08 11.71 14.37
CA ILE A 82 2.29 12.07 15.79
C ILE A 82 1.84 13.52 16.07
N ASN A 83 2.15 14.46 15.17
CA ASN A 83 1.77 15.86 15.36
C ASN A 83 0.26 16.10 15.31
N VAL A 84 -0.47 15.36 14.47
CA VAL A 84 -1.94 15.49 14.36
C VAL A 84 -2.70 14.75 15.46
N MET A 85 -2.01 13.93 16.27
CA MET A 85 -2.58 13.25 17.46
C MET A 85 -1.79 13.59 18.73
N PRO A 86 -1.83 14.86 19.17
CA PRO A 86 -1.06 15.31 20.34
C PRO A 86 -1.54 14.66 21.65
N ASP A 87 -2.80 14.24 21.71
CA ASP A 87 -3.42 13.65 22.90
C ASP A 87 -3.02 12.19 23.14
N VAL A 88 -2.42 11.53 22.14
CA VAL A 88 -1.94 10.15 22.25
C VAL A 88 -0.44 10.16 22.53
N PRO A 89 0.05 9.42 23.54
CA PRO A 89 1.47 9.33 23.81
C PRO A 89 2.27 8.92 22.57
N ARG A 90 3.29 9.72 22.21
CA ARG A 90 4.08 9.55 20.97
C ARG A 90 4.60 8.11 20.78
N LEU A 91 5.02 7.47 21.87
CA LEU A 91 5.51 6.10 21.84
C LEU A 91 4.44 5.08 21.43
N LYS A 92 3.18 5.27 21.89
CA LYS A 92 2.05 4.42 21.51
C LYS A 92 1.70 4.59 20.03
N VAL A 93 1.71 5.83 19.55
CA VAL A 93 1.50 6.13 18.13
C VAL A 93 2.58 5.46 17.28
N LEU A 94 3.85 5.68 17.63
CA LEU A 94 4.97 5.09 16.89
C LEU A 94 4.91 3.56 16.87
N ALA A 95 4.59 2.92 18.00
CA ALA A 95 4.40 1.47 18.06
C ALA A 95 3.29 0.99 17.12
N ALA A 96 2.13 1.67 17.10
CA ALA A 96 1.04 1.36 16.19
C ALA A 96 1.44 1.53 14.71
N LEU A 97 2.23 2.56 14.38
CA LEU A 97 2.74 2.77 13.03
C LEU A 97 3.76 1.70 12.61
N LEU A 98 4.57 1.19 13.53
CA LEU A 98 5.47 0.06 13.25
C LEU A 98 4.69 -1.23 12.99
N VAL A 99 3.62 -1.48 13.74
CA VAL A 99 2.70 -2.59 13.47
C VAL A 99 2.05 -2.43 12.10
N TRP A 100 1.61 -1.22 11.76
CA TRP A 100 1.11 -0.93 10.41
C TRP A 100 2.16 -1.23 9.34
N ARG A 101 3.41 -0.81 9.49
CA ARG A 101 4.49 -1.16 8.53
C ARG A 101 4.69 -2.67 8.41
N LEU A 102 4.61 -3.39 9.51
CA LEU A 102 4.74 -4.85 9.51
C LEU A 102 3.66 -5.50 8.65
N PHE A 103 2.39 -5.18 8.90
CA PHE A 103 1.26 -5.80 8.19
C PHE A 103 1.06 -5.27 6.78
N TYR A 104 1.36 -3.99 6.53
CA TYR A 104 1.09 -3.32 5.27
C TYR A 104 2.25 -3.45 4.27
N LEU A 105 3.51 -3.53 4.75
CA LEU A 105 4.69 -3.57 3.89
C LEU A 105 5.47 -4.88 4.01
N ILE A 106 5.85 -5.27 5.23
CA ILE A 106 6.81 -6.37 5.44
C ILE A 106 6.19 -7.74 5.20
N VAL A 107 5.02 -8.02 5.77
CA VAL A 107 4.33 -9.31 5.60
C VAL A 107 4.01 -9.59 4.13
N PRO A 108 3.39 -8.65 3.37
CA PRO A 108 3.17 -8.85 1.93
C PRO A 108 4.47 -9.02 1.15
N LEU A 109 5.54 -8.30 1.50
CA LEU A 109 6.86 -8.46 0.87
C LEU A 109 7.42 -9.87 1.09
N LEU A 110 7.37 -10.39 2.32
CA LEU A 110 7.83 -11.75 2.62
C LEU A 110 7.02 -12.80 1.86
N ILE A 111 5.70 -12.64 1.80
CA ILE A 111 4.82 -13.53 1.02
C ILE A 111 5.22 -13.49 -0.46
N ALA A 112 5.40 -12.28 -1.03
CA ALA A 112 5.80 -12.10 -2.42
C ALA A 112 7.16 -12.76 -2.70
N LEU A 113 8.15 -12.61 -1.82
CA LEU A 113 9.46 -13.26 -1.94
C LEU A 113 9.34 -14.78 -2.00
N VAL A 114 8.53 -15.38 -1.12
CA VAL A 114 8.28 -16.83 -1.12
C VAL A 114 7.62 -17.27 -2.43
N VAL A 115 6.58 -16.56 -2.88
CA VAL A 115 5.88 -16.85 -4.14
C VAL A 115 6.84 -16.79 -5.33
N VAL A 116 7.66 -15.74 -5.41
CA VAL A 116 8.65 -15.55 -6.47
C VAL A 116 9.71 -16.65 -6.43
N ALA A 117 10.28 -16.97 -5.26
CA ALA A 117 11.29 -18.01 -5.12
C ALA A 117 10.77 -19.39 -5.58
N LEU A 118 9.52 -19.72 -5.23
CA LEU A 118 8.87 -20.96 -5.67
C LEU A 118 8.61 -20.97 -7.19
N PHE A 119 8.20 -19.84 -7.75
CA PHE A 119 7.96 -19.70 -9.18
C PHE A 119 9.27 -19.83 -9.99
N GLU A 120 10.33 -19.14 -9.58
CA GLU A 120 11.63 -19.19 -10.23
C GLU A 120 12.24 -20.58 -10.16
N ARG A 121 12.15 -21.26 -9.01
CA ARG A 121 12.62 -22.64 -8.87
C ARG A 121 11.96 -23.58 -9.89
N LYS A 122 10.64 -23.50 -10.05
CA LYS A 122 9.90 -24.31 -11.04
C LYS A 122 10.39 -24.02 -12.46
N LYS A 123 10.50 -22.75 -12.82
CA LYS A 123 10.92 -22.31 -14.15
C LYS A 123 12.36 -22.69 -14.46
N LEU A 124 13.26 -22.64 -13.48
CA LEU A 124 14.64 -23.09 -13.62
C LEU A 124 14.69 -24.59 -13.88
N VAL A 125 13.99 -25.41 -13.09
CA VAL A 125 13.94 -26.87 -13.28
C VAL A 125 13.42 -27.24 -14.67
N GLU A 126 12.35 -26.59 -15.14
CA GLU A 126 11.83 -26.79 -16.51
C GLU A 126 12.85 -26.40 -17.59
N ARG A 127 13.62 -25.33 -17.37
CA ARG A 127 14.67 -24.89 -18.31
C ARG A 127 15.82 -25.89 -18.36
N TRP A 128 16.28 -26.39 -17.22
CA TRP A 128 17.34 -27.40 -17.15
C TRP A 128 16.94 -28.69 -17.88
N ARG A 129 15.72 -29.17 -17.63
CA ARG A 129 15.17 -30.35 -18.31
C ARG A 129 15.11 -30.17 -19.84
N ARG A 130 14.70 -28.99 -20.31
CA ARG A 130 14.67 -28.69 -21.76
C ARG A 130 16.07 -28.68 -22.40
N ILE A 131 17.10 -28.26 -21.65
CA ILE A 131 18.49 -28.26 -22.14
C ILE A 131 19.00 -29.70 -22.27
N GLU A 132 18.69 -30.58 -21.33
CA GLU A 132 19.03 -32.01 -21.39
C GLU A 132 18.28 -32.75 -22.51
N GLU A 133 17.04 -32.36 -22.79
CA GLU A 133 16.18 -32.98 -23.81
C GLU A 133 16.46 -32.48 -25.26
N GLN A 134 17.41 -31.56 -25.49
CA GLN A 134 17.85 -31.19 -26.84
C GLN A 134 19.12 -31.95 -27.22
N PRO A 135 19.04 -33.04 -28.01
CA PRO A 135 20.22 -33.67 -28.56
C PRO A 135 20.87 -32.69 -29.55
N GLN A 136 22.18 -32.51 -29.40
CA GLN A 136 23.06 -31.79 -30.31
C GLN A 136 22.69 -32.15 -31.77
N LYS A 137 22.22 -31.16 -32.54
CA LYS A 137 22.19 -31.28 -34.00
C LYS A 137 23.60 -31.35 -34.55
#